data_AF-A0A8J6MNG6-F1
#
_entry.id   AF-A0A8J6MNG6-F1
#
_cell.length_a   1.000
_cell.length_b   1.000
_cell.length_c   1.000
_cell.angle_alpha   90.00
_cell.angle_beta   90.00
_cell.angle_gamma   90.00
#
_symmetry.space_group_name_H-M   'P 1'
#
loop_
_entity.id
_entity.type
_entity.pdbx_description
1 polymer ?
#
loop_
_entity_poly.entity_id
_entity_poly.type
_entity_poly.pdbx_seq_one_letter_code
_entity_poly.pdbx_strand_id
1 'polypeptide(L)' 'MTQEMGHEFQSNKIKRLPPSVVKDIELKNHARRLANLSAIKIVVRTCISCGVQFESAGNRTCGCNTRSAGFIAGREII' A
#
# COMPACT_ATOMS: atom_id res chain seq x y z
N MET A 1 37.99 -3.64 2.45
CA MET A 1 36.95 -4.57 2.94
C MET A 1 35.78 -3.73 3.37
N THR A 2 34.72 -3.77 2.57
CA THR A 2 33.59 -2.85 2.59
C THR A 2 32.69 -3.10 3.80
N GLN A 3 32.29 -1.99 4.42
CA GLN A 3 31.53 -1.89 5.66
C GLN A 3 30.24 -2.71 5.62
N GLU A 4 30.05 -3.47 6.68
CA GLU A 4 28.85 -4.22 7.00
C GLU A 4 27.76 -3.19 7.35
N MET A 5 26.87 -2.93 6.39
CA MET A 5 25.75 -2.00 6.58
C MET A 5 24.87 -2.53 7.70
N GLY A 6 24.88 -1.82 8.83
CA GLY A 6 23.98 -2.03 9.93
C GLY A 6 22.54 -2.03 9.43
N HIS A 7 21.93 -3.21 9.41
CA HIS A 7 20.48 -3.35 9.40
C HIS A 7 20.00 -2.84 10.75
N GLU A 8 19.89 -1.52 10.87
CA GLU A 8 19.19 -0.86 11.95
C GLU A 8 17.75 -1.41 11.92
N PHE A 9 17.44 -2.28 12.88
CA PHE A 9 16.10 -2.83 13.09
C PHE A 9 15.18 -1.66 13.44
N GLN A 10 14.66 -0.99 12.40
CA GLN A 10 13.69 0.08 12.55
C GLN A 10 12.49 -0.49 13.29
N SER A 11 12.25 0.11 14.44
CA SER A 11 11.13 -0.13 15.34
C SER A 11 9.87 -0.35 14.53
N ASN A 12 9.23 -1.51 14.72
CA ASN A 12 7.94 -2.07 14.27
C ASN A 12 6.82 -1.10 13.79
N LYS A 13 7.14 -0.07 13.01
CA LYS A 13 6.23 0.96 12.52
C LYS A 13 5.62 0.48 11.22
N ILE A 14 4.52 -0.25 11.36
CA ILE A 14 3.65 -0.60 10.24
C ILE A 14 3.17 0.70 9.61
N LYS A 15 3.43 0.90 8.31
CA LYS A 15 2.88 2.04 7.56
C LYS A 15 1.36 1.86 7.43
N ARG A 16 0.60 2.69 8.13
CA ARG A 16 -0.86 2.62 8.16
C ARG A 16 -1.49 3.37 7.00
N LEU A 17 -2.67 2.92 6.60
CA LEU A 17 -3.46 3.67 5.61
C LEU A 17 -3.94 5.00 6.22
N PRO A 18 -4.00 6.08 5.44
CA PRO A 18 -4.60 7.33 5.91
C PRO A 18 -6.06 7.10 6.34
N PRO A 19 -6.55 7.78 7.39
CA PRO A 19 -7.93 7.62 7.86
C PRO A 19 -8.96 7.92 6.77
N SER A 20 -8.67 8.84 5.85
CA SER A 20 -9.53 9.13 4.69
C SER A 20 -9.72 7.92 3.77
N VAL A 21 -8.67 7.13 3.55
CA VAL A 21 -8.73 5.92 2.71
C VAL A 21 -9.49 4.82 3.43
N VAL A 22 -9.29 4.68 4.75
CA VAL A 22 -10.06 3.73 5.57
C VAL A 22 -11.55 4.04 5.49
N LYS A 23 -11.93 5.31 5.67
CA LYS A 23 -13.33 5.75 5.60
C LYS A 23 -13.95 5.51 4.21
N ASP A 24 -13.18 5.73 3.14
CA ASP A 24 -13.61 5.43 1.77
C ASP A 24 -13.84 3.92 1.55
N ILE A 25 -12.97 3.07 2.10
CA ILE A 25 -13.15 1.61 2.10
C ILE A 25 -14.41 1.20 2.87
N GLU A 26 -14.69 1.82 4.02
CA GLU A 26 -15.90 1.55 4.80
C GLU A 26 -17.17 1.91 4.01
N LEU A 27 -17.21 3.07 3.36
CA LEU A 27 -18.33 3.49 2.49
C LEU A 27 -18.52 2.52 1.32
N LYS A 28 -17.42 2.10 0.68
CA LYS A 28 -17.46 1.09 -0.39
C LYS A 28 -17.94 -0.26 0.13
N ASN A 29 -17.51 -0.67 1.32
CA ASN A 29 -17.97 -1.92 1.93
C ASN A 29 -19.46 -1.89 2.29
N HIS A 30 -19.99 -0.74 2.68
CA HIS A 30 -21.43 -0.57 2.88
C HIS A 30 -22.19 -0.82 1.56
N ALA A 31 -21.76 -0.19 0.46
CA ALA A 31 -22.35 -0.42 -0.85
C ALA A 31 -22.21 -1.88 -1.32
N ARG A 32 -21.04 -2.49 -1.11
CA ARG A 32 -20.79 -3.90 -1.44
C ARG A 32 -21.67 -4.85 -0.64
N ARG A 33 -21.92 -4.56 0.65
CA ARG A 33 -22.84 -5.32 1.50
C ARG A 33 -24.26 -5.29 0.94
N LEU A 34 -24.75 -4.12 0.50
CA LEU A 34 -26.07 -3.99 -0.13
C LEU A 34 -26.17 -4.77 -1.45
N ALA A 35 -25.07 -4.87 -2.20
CA ALA A 35 -24.97 -5.63 -3.44
C ALA A 35 -24.62 -7.12 -3.25
N ASN A 36 -24.58 -7.63 -2.00
CA ASN A 36 -24.16 -9.00 -1.67
C ASN A 36 -22.77 -9.37 -2.21
N LEU A 37 -21.86 -8.41 -2.29
CA LEU A 37 -20.47 -8.58 -2.69
C LEU A 37 -19.56 -8.73 -1.47
N SER A 38 -18.45 -9.44 -1.65
CA SER A 38 -17.43 -9.64 -0.62
C SER A 38 -16.80 -8.32 -0.16
N ALA A 39 -16.62 -8.13 1.14
CA ALA A 39 -15.99 -6.92 1.68
C ALA A 39 -14.50 -6.81 1.30
N ILE A 40 -14.06 -5.59 1.06
CA ILE A 40 -12.66 -5.19 0.94
C ILE A 40 -12.04 -5.26 2.34
N LYS A 41 -11.03 -6.11 2.51
CA LYS A 41 -10.32 -6.30 3.78
C LYS A 41 -8.98 -5.58 3.75
N ILE A 42 -8.72 -4.74 4.75
CA ILE A 42 -7.40 -4.17 5.00
C ILE A 42 -6.58 -5.20 5.78
N VAL A 43 -5.39 -5.53 5.29
CA VAL A 43 -4.48 -6.47 5.94
C VAL A 43 -3.07 -5.89 5.97
N VAL A 44 -2.29 -6.28 6.99
CA VAL A 44 -0.87 -5.94 7.08
C VAL A 44 -0.08 -6.88 6.19
N ARG A 45 0.78 -6.34 5.32
CA ARG A 45 1.63 -7.10 4.39
C ARG A 45 3.04 -6.52 4.36
N THR A 46 3.99 -7.34 3.93
CA THR A 46 5.36 -6.90 3.63
C THR A 46 5.43 -6.39 2.20
N CYS A 47 6.00 -5.20 2.00
CA CYS A 47 6.18 -4.62 0.69
C CYS A 47 7.21 -5.41 -0.12
N ILE A 48 6.84 -5.81 -1.34
CA ILE A 48 7.75 -6.56 -2.23
C ILE A 48 8.97 -5.74 -2.68
N SER A 49 8.88 -4.40 -2.66
CA SER A 49 9.94 -3.52 -3.17
C SER A 49 10.92 -3.07 -2.09
N CYS A 50 10.45 -2.77 -0.88
CA CYS A 50 11.31 -2.23 0.19
C CYS A 50 11.30 -3.03 1.49
N GLY A 51 10.57 -4.16 1.55
CA GLY A 51 10.54 -5.04 2.74
C GLY A 51 9.81 -4.48 3.97
N VAL A 52 9.24 -3.27 3.90
CA VAL A 52 8.54 -2.65 5.04
C VAL A 52 7.12 -3.20 5.19
N GLN A 53 6.68 -3.38 6.43
CA GLN A 53 5.29 -3.77 6.75
C GLN A 53 4.32 -2.59 6.58
N PHE A 54 3.17 -2.82 5.95
CA PHE A 54 2.17 -1.78 5.68
C PHE A 54 0.75 -2.35 5.57
N GLU A 55 -0.24 -1.51 5.84
CA GLU A 55 -1.66 -1.82 5.64
C GLU A 55 -2.04 -1.68 4.16
N SER A 56 -2.74 -2.67 3.63
CA SER A 56 -3.18 -2.68 2.23
C SER A 56 -4.54 -3.36 2.06
N ALA A 57 -5.34 -2.78 1.18
CA ALA A 57 -6.61 -3.34 0.70
C ALA A 57 -6.47 -4.08 -0.65
N GLY A 58 -5.25 -4.24 -1.18
CA GLY A 58 -5.03 -4.95 -2.45
C GLY A 58 -3.57 -4.97 -2.92
N ASN A 59 -2.96 -3.79 -3.08
CA ASN A 59 -1.60 -3.66 -3.63
C ASN A 59 -0.54 -4.31 -2.74
N ARG A 60 0.50 -4.90 -3.37
CA ARG A 60 1.64 -5.53 -2.67
C ARG A 60 2.83 -4.58 -2.46
N THR A 61 2.64 -3.29 -2.75
CA THR A 61 3.65 -2.24 -2.63
C THR A 61 3.16 -1.13 -1.70
N CYS A 62 4.02 -0.65 -0.78
CA CYS A 62 3.66 0.37 0.21
C CYS A 62 3.71 1.82 -0.33
N GLY A 63 3.67 1.98 -1.65
CA GLY A 63 3.85 3.28 -2.32
C GLY A 63 5.31 3.71 -2.50
N CYS A 64 6.29 2.92 -2.03
CA CYS A 64 7.72 3.20 -2.26
C CYS A 64 8.15 3.03 -3.73
N ASN A 65 7.38 2.24 -4.50
CA ASN A 65 7.61 1.97 -5.92
C ASN A 65 6.41 2.43 -6.75
N THR A 66 5.82 3.59 -6.41
CA THR A 66 5.06 4.35 -7.40
C THR A 66 6.09 4.88 -8.39
N ARG A 67 6.41 4.09 -9.42
CA ARG A 67 6.96 4.67 -10.64
C ARG A 67 5.97 5.78 -11.03
N SER A 68 6.42 7.03 -11.04
CA SER A 68 5.72 8.08 -11.79
C SER A 68 5.40 7.44 -13.13
N ALA A 69 4.10 7.35 -13.44
CA ALA A 69 3.67 6.80 -14.70
C ALA A 69 4.49 7.49 -15.80
N GLY A 70 5.11 6.69 -16.66
CA GLY A 70 5.98 7.22 -17.71
C GLY A 70 5.19 8.24 -18.52
N PHE A 71 5.83 9.30 -18.97
CA PHE A 71 5.21 10.21 -19.94
C PHE A 71 5.64 9.76 -21.34
N ILE A 72 4.70 9.37 -22.18
CA ILE A 72 4.95 9.30 -23.63
C ILE A 72 4.20 10.47 -24.26
N ALA A 73 4.94 11.35 -24.95
CA ALA A 73 4.40 12.54 -25.61
C ALA A 73 3.52 13.43 -24.69
N GLY A 74 3.95 13.64 -23.44
CA GLY A 74 3.24 14.49 -22.47
C GLY A 74 1.95 13.88 -21.90
N ARG A 75 1.67 12.59 -22.16
CA ARG A 75 0.57 11.85 -21.52
C ARG A 75 1.11 10.81 -20.56
N GLU A 76 0.55 10.82 -19.36
CA GLU A 76 0.83 9.84 -18.30
C GLU A 76 0.21 8.48 -18.69
N ILE A 77 1.00 7.40 -18.65
CA ILE A 77 0.56 6.03 -18.97
C ILE A 77 0.64 5.11 -17.75
N ILE A 78 -0.48 4.43 -17.46
CA ILE A 78 -0.72 3.52 -16.33
C ILE A 78 -0.43 2.07 -16.73
#